data_AF-A0A0B2UQH5-F1
#
_entry.id   AF-A0A0B2UQH5-F1
#
_cell.length_a   1.000
_cell.length_b   1.000
_cell.length_c   1.000
_cell.angle_alpha   90.00
_cell.angle_beta   90.00
_cell.angle_gamma   90.00
#
_symmetry.space_group_name_H-M   'P 1'
#
loop_
_entity.id
_entity.type
_entity.pdbx_description
1 polymer ?
#
loop_
_entity_poly.entity_id
_entity_poly.type
_entity_poly.pdbx_seq_one_letter_code
_entity_poly.pdbx_strand_id
1 'polypeptide(L)'
;MIAVVVHQRAKAEDFEPEALRYRGELLKKLFADSKLNVEGPMNLASMGHGVHKGVKMDVNYVPLADMKPRAKPDMLALNSMMLSQLAEGFQMRSPIIDYEFVLRTLRINVQRLPKDGFTVGESNITEKRWFVLE
;
A
#
# COMPACT_ATOMS: atom_id res chain seq x y z
N MET A 1 16.43 7.81 -7.05
CA MET A 1 15.00 7.61 -7.34
C MET A 1 14.40 6.68 -6.32
N ILE A 2 13.39 7.16 -5.59
CA ILE A 2 12.64 6.36 -4.61
C ILE A 2 11.61 5.50 -5.35
N ALA A 3 11.49 4.24 -4.96
CA ALA A 3 10.53 3.28 -5.47
C ALA A 3 9.59 2.80 -4.35
N VAL A 4 8.32 2.59 -4.72
CA VAL A 4 7.29 2.03 -3.85
C VAL A 4 6.76 0.76 -4.50
N VAL A 5 6.80 -0.35 -3.77
CA VAL A 5 6.34 -1.65 -4.24
C VAL A 5 4.91 -1.88 -3.78
N VAL A 6 3.99 -1.98 -4.74
CA VAL A 6 2.57 -2.22 -4.49
C VAL A 6 2.21 -3.66 -4.88
N HIS A 7 1.84 -4.48 -3.88
CA HIS A 7 1.39 -5.85 -4.10
C HIS A 7 -0.14 -5.87 -4.24
N GLN A 8 -0.64 -5.91 -5.48
CA GLN A 8 -2.07 -5.94 -5.76
C GLN A 8 -2.69 -7.33 -5.53
N ARG A 9 -3.97 -7.35 -5.17
CA ARG A 9 -4.78 -8.57 -4.93
C ARG A 9 -4.23 -9.45 -3.80
N ALA A 10 -3.61 -8.82 -2.81
CA ALA A 10 -3.09 -9.47 -1.61
C ALA A 10 -4.22 -10.18 -0.84
N LYS A 11 -3.92 -11.36 -0.34
CA LYS A 11 -4.77 -12.22 0.48
C LYS A 11 -4.49 -12.02 1.96
N ALA A 12 -5.30 -12.61 2.84
CA ALA A 12 -5.22 -12.41 4.29
C ALA A 12 -3.80 -12.67 4.84
N GLU A 13 -3.19 -13.76 4.41
CA GLU A 13 -1.84 -14.19 4.76
C GLU A 13 -0.75 -13.19 4.34
N ASP A 14 -1.02 -12.36 3.32
CA ASP A 14 -0.05 -11.36 2.88
C ASP A 14 0.12 -10.21 3.87
N PHE A 15 -0.86 -10.04 4.75
CA PHE A 15 -0.89 -8.97 5.73
C PHE A 15 -0.43 -9.40 7.11
N GLU A 16 -0.13 -10.69 7.31
CA GLU A 16 0.44 -11.15 8.56
C GLU A 16 1.76 -10.40 8.86
N PRO A 17 1.97 -9.88 10.09
CA PRO A 17 3.17 -9.13 10.47
C PRO A 17 4.48 -9.78 10.07
N GLU A 18 4.56 -11.11 10.21
CA GLU A 18 5.74 -11.88 9.86
C GLU A 18 5.95 -11.95 8.34
N ALA A 19 4.87 -12.11 7.58
CA ALA A 19 4.91 -12.11 6.12
C ALA A 19 5.33 -10.74 5.58
N LEU A 20 4.82 -9.65 6.17
CA LEU A 20 5.25 -8.28 5.85
C LEU A 20 6.75 -8.09 6.08
N ARG A 21 7.24 -8.47 7.27
CA ARG A 21 8.67 -8.37 7.63
C ARG A 21 9.55 -9.18 6.67
N TYR A 22 9.18 -10.44 6.42
CA TYR A 22 9.92 -11.32 5.52
C TYR A 22 10.02 -10.73 4.10
N ARG A 23 8.90 -10.25 3.54
CA ARG A 23 8.89 -9.63 2.22
C ARG A 23 9.67 -8.32 2.17
N GLY A 24 9.63 -7.51 3.24
CA GLY A 24 10.46 -6.31 3.36
C GLY A 24 11.95 -6.65 3.25
N GLU A 25 12.43 -7.60 4.04
CA GLU A 25 13.83 -8.05 3.99
C GLU A 25 14.22 -8.65 2.63
N LEU A 26 13.32 -9.40 2.01
CA LEU A 26 13.53 -9.93 0.67
C LEU A 26 13.68 -8.81 -0.37
N LEU A 27 12.80 -7.81 -0.33
CA LEU A 27 12.85 -6.67 -1.26
C LEU A 27 14.14 -5.86 -1.08
N LYS A 28 14.61 -5.62 0.14
CA LYS A 28 15.91 -4.99 0.36
C LYS A 28 17.04 -5.74 -0.34
N LYS A 29 17.08 -7.06 -0.20
CA LYS A 29 18.10 -7.89 -0.85
C LYS A 29 17.99 -7.87 -2.37
N LEU A 30 16.79 -7.91 -2.92
CA LEU A 30 16.55 -7.87 -4.36
C LEU A 30 16.96 -6.53 -4.99
N PHE A 31 16.83 -5.44 -4.24
CA PHE A 31 17.14 -4.08 -4.71
C PHE A 31 18.49 -3.55 -4.22
N ALA A 32 19.31 -4.36 -3.53
CA ALA A 32 20.56 -3.93 -2.92
C ALA A 32 21.53 -3.26 -3.92
N ASP A 33 21.62 -3.79 -5.13
CA ASP A 33 22.48 -3.27 -6.20
C ASP A 33 21.71 -2.43 -7.24
N SER A 34 20.43 -2.11 -6.96
CA SER A 34 19.57 -1.33 -7.87
C SER A 34 19.78 0.17 -7.70
N LYS A 35 19.60 0.93 -8.78
CA LYS A 35 19.50 2.40 -8.72
C LYS A 35 18.18 2.87 -8.09
N LEU A 36 17.20 1.96 -7.93
CA LEU A 36 15.92 2.23 -7.29
C LEU A 36 16.03 1.98 -5.79
N ASN A 37 15.71 3.00 -5.00
CA ASN A 37 15.70 2.88 -3.54
C ASN A 37 14.29 2.52 -3.03
N VAL A 38 14.14 1.31 -2.52
CA VAL A 38 12.89 0.81 -1.93
C VAL A 38 12.78 1.07 -0.43
N GLU A 39 13.83 1.58 0.22
CA GLU A 39 13.81 1.87 1.65
C GLU A 39 12.99 3.13 1.96
N GLY A 40 12.24 3.08 3.05
CA GLY A 40 11.44 4.21 3.52
C GLY A 40 10.19 3.83 4.32
N PRO A 41 9.44 4.84 4.77
CA PRO A 41 8.31 4.67 5.69
C PRO A 41 6.99 4.37 4.97
N MET A 42 6.97 4.06 3.67
CA MET A 42 5.71 3.85 2.95
C MET A 42 5.22 2.41 3.10
N ASN A 43 4.72 2.09 4.28
CA ASN A 43 4.20 0.77 4.61
C ASN A 43 3.04 0.80 5.61
N LEU A 44 2.33 -0.31 5.77
CA LEU A 44 1.13 -0.39 6.61
C LEU A 44 1.38 -0.01 8.09
N ALA A 45 2.56 -0.31 8.63
CA ALA A 45 2.91 0.01 10.00
C ALA A 45 3.05 1.53 10.19
N SER A 46 3.86 2.17 9.33
CA SER A 46 4.07 3.62 9.31
C SER A 46 2.83 4.41 8.88
N MET A 47 1.94 3.80 8.09
CA MET A 47 0.63 4.37 7.71
C MET A 47 -0.40 4.35 8.86
N GLY A 48 -0.07 3.75 10.01
CA GLY A 48 -0.92 3.77 11.20
C GLY A 48 -2.02 2.71 11.21
N HIS A 49 -1.90 1.65 10.40
CA HIS A 49 -2.83 0.53 10.45
C HIS A 49 -2.72 -0.19 11.79
N GLY A 50 -3.80 -0.21 12.57
CA GLY A 50 -3.79 -0.63 13.98
C GLY A 50 -3.06 -1.96 14.25
N VAL A 51 -3.36 -3.00 13.47
CA VAL A 51 -2.79 -4.35 13.64
C VAL A 51 -1.28 -4.41 13.34
N HIS A 52 -0.78 -3.46 12.55
CA HIS A 52 0.63 -3.42 12.14
C HIS A 52 1.45 -2.39 12.91
N LYS A 53 0.83 -1.66 13.86
CA LYS A 53 1.55 -0.73 14.75
C LYS A 53 2.54 -1.51 15.61
N GLY A 54 3.81 -1.49 15.23
CA GLY A 54 4.89 -2.22 15.92
C GLY A 54 5.69 -3.15 15.00
N VAL A 55 5.22 -3.42 13.78
CA VAL A 55 6.04 -4.11 12.77
C VAL A 55 7.18 -3.18 12.39
N LYS A 56 8.41 -3.57 12.74
CA LYS A 56 9.63 -2.87 12.33
C LYS A 56 9.89 -3.18 10.86
N MET A 57 9.48 -2.27 10.00
CA MET A 57 9.75 -2.33 8.57
C MET A 57 10.03 -0.91 8.06
N ASP A 58 11.13 -0.79 7.33
CA ASP A 58 11.67 0.42 6.74
C ASP A 58 11.78 0.27 5.22
N VAL A 59 10.82 -0.45 4.64
CA VAL A 59 10.70 -0.67 3.19
C VAL A 59 9.36 -0.09 2.74
N ASN A 60 9.38 0.58 1.58
CA ASN A 60 8.23 1.14 0.89
C ASN A 60 7.40 0.01 0.23
N TYR A 61 6.83 -0.87 1.05
CA TYR A 61 6.04 -2.02 0.64
C TYR A 61 4.60 -1.92 1.14
N VAL A 62 3.65 -1.97 0.21
CA VAL A 62 2.21 -1.83 0.49
C VAL A 62 1.43 -2.95 -0.20
N PRO A 63 0.95 -3.97 0.53
CA PRO A 63 -0.05 -4.88 0.01
C PRO A 63 -1.43 -4.21 -0.05
N LEU A 64 -2.14 -4.45 -1.16
CA LEU A 64 -3.49 -3.98 -1.42
C LEU A 64 -4.41 -5.19 -1.61
N ALA A 65 -5.43 -5.27 -0.75
CA ALA A 65 -6.46 -6.29 -0.86
C ALA A 65 -7.23 -6.14 -2.16
N ASP A 66 -7.89 -7.21 -2.59
CA ASP A 66 -8.75 -7.13 -3.76
C ASP A 66 -9.93 -6.18 -3.50
N MET A 67 -10.29 -5.38 -4.51
CA MET A 67 -11.39 -4.44 -4.37
C MET A 67 -12.70 -5.24 -4.31
N LYS A 68 -13.39 -5.20 -3.16
CA LYS A 68 -14.72 -5.81 -3.08
C LYS A 68 -15.64 -5.12 -4.09
N PRO A 69 -16.42 -5.88 -4.89
CA PRO A 69 -17.43 -5.30 -5.76
C PRO A 69 -18.32 -4.35 -4.96
N ARG A 70 -18.49 -3.12 -5.44
CA ARG A 70 -19.36 -2.14 -4.78
C ARG A 70 -20.79 -2.70 -4.75
N ALA A 71 -21.26 -3.08 -3.58
CA ALA A 71 -22.65 -3.50 -3.41
C ALA A 71 -23.57 -2.31 -3.75
N LYS A 72 -24.61 -2.56 -4.57
CA LYS A 72 -25.65 -1.58 -4.80
C LYS A 72 -26.35 -1.27 -3.47
N PRO A 73 -26.81 -0.02 -3.24
CA PRO A 73 -27.40 0.40 -1.97
C PRO A 73 -28.49 -0.56 -1.46
N ASP A 74 -29.30 -1.11 -2.36
CA ASP A 74 -30.42 -2.00 -2.05
C ASP A 74 -29.99 -3.37 -1.48
N MET A 75 -28.74 -3.80 -1.72
CA MET A 75 -28.20 -5.07 -1.21
C MET A 75 -27.49 -4.93 0.15
N LEU A 76 -27.20 -3.70 0.60
CA LEU A 76 -26.48 -3.48 1.86
C LEU A 76 -27.32 -3.85 3.09
N ALA A 77 -28.64 -3.63 3.03
CA ALA A 77 -29.56 -3.95 4.12
C ALA A 77 -29.72 -5.47 4.32
N LEU A 78 -29.79 -6.23 3.22
CA LEU A 78 -29.95 -7.69 3.26
C LEU A 78 -28.67 -8.41 3.70
N ASN A 79 -27.50 -7.93 3.24
CA ASN A 79 -26.22 -8.54 3.58
C ASN A 79 -25.81 -8.29 5.03
N SER A 80 -26.19 -7.16 5.64
CA SER A 80 -25.90 -6.86 7.05
C SER A 80 -26.53 -7.88 8.00
N MET A 81 -27.79 -8.27 7.74
CA MET A 81 -28.50 -9.27 8.56
C MET A 81 -27.93 -10.69 8.40
N MET A 82 -27.55 -11.09 7.18
CA MET A 82 -26.93 -12.41 6.95
C MET A 82 -25.49 -12.50 7.45
N LEU A 83 -24.68 -11.44 7.32
CA LEU A 83 -23.29 -11.46 7.83
C LEU A 83 -23.25 -11.58 9.35
N SER A 84 -24.21 -10.96 10.04
CA SER A 84 -24.30 -10.99 11.51
C SER A 84 -24.57 -12.40 12.04
N GLN A 85 -25.32 -13.22 11.29
CA GLN A 85 -25.64 -14.60 11.67
C GLN A 85 -24.53 -15.61 11.33
N LEU A 86 -23.69 -15.34 10.33
CA LEU A 86 -22.55 -16.21 9.97
C LEU A 86 -21.27 -15.91 10.77
N ALA A 87 -21.17 -14.71 11.36
CA ALA A 87 -20.00 -14.26 12.11
C ALA A 87 -19.83 -14.94 13.49
N GLU A 88 -20.87 -15.60 14.01
CA GLU A 88 -20.80 -16.30 15.30
C GLU A 88 -20.01 -17.62 15.24
N GLY A 89 -19.79 -18.19 14.04
CA GLY A 89 -19.20 -19.54 13.88
C GLY A 89 -17.74 -19.61 13.41
N PHE A 90 -17.17 -18.54 12.83
CA PHE A 90 -15.83 -18.57 12.21
C PHE A 90 -15.01 -17.33 12.58
N GLN A 91 -14.56 -17.23 13.83
CA GLN A 91 -13.50 -16.29 14.20
C GLN A 91 -12.11 -16.82 13.82
N MET A 92 -11.86 -16.99 12.52
CA MET A 92 -10.50 -16.89 12.01
C MET A 92 -10.22 -15.39 11.88
N ARG A 93 -9.47 -14.83 12.84
CA ARG A 93 -9.12 -13.41 12.95
C ARG A 93 -8.18 -12.97 11.82
N SER A 94 -8.61 -13.05 10.56
CA SER A 94 -7.93 -12.34 9.49
C SER A 94 -7.99 -10.85 9.81
N PRO A 95 -6.88 -10.09 9.70
CA PRO A 95 -6.96 -8.64 9.79
C PRO A 95 -7.96 -8.16 8.74
N ILE A 96 -9.02 -7.46 9.18
CA ILE A 96 -9.94 -6.77 8.28
C ILE A 96 -9.16 -5.58 7.75
N ILE A 97 -8.89 -5.56 6.45
CA ILE A 97 -8.11 -4.49 5.84
C ILE A 97 -9.03 -3.65 5.01
N ASP A 98 -9.19 -2.42 5.49
CA ASP A 98 -9.96 -1.40 4.82
C ASP A 98 -9.18 -0.92 3.58
N TYR A 99 -9.59 -1.41 2.43
CA TYR A 99 -9.05 -1.03 1.12
C TYR A 99 -9.07 0.49 0.92
N GLU A 100 -10.14 1.16 1.34
CA GLU A 100 -10.29 2.62 1.20
C GLU A 100 -9.32 3.37 2.12
N PHE A 101 -9.08 2.85 3.33
CA PHE A 101 -8.06 3.38 4.22
C PHE A 101 -6.66 3.32 3.59
N VAL A 102 -6.27 2.17 3.03
CA VAL A 102 -4.94 2.01 2.43
C VAL A 102 -4.81 2.91 1.19
N LEU A 103 -5.82 2.96 0.31
CA LEU A 103 -5.81 3.83 -0.86
C LEU A 103 -5.72 5.32 -0.50
N ARG A 104 -6.54 5.79 0.46
CA ARG A 104 -6.53 7.20 0.89
C ARG A 104 -5.17 7.58 1.44
N THR A 105 -4.59 6.71 2.25
CA THR A 105 -3.29 6.93 2.87
C THR A 105 -2.17 6.90 1.83
N LEU A 106 -2.22 5.97 0.87
CA LEU A 106 -1.27 5.91 -0.24
C LEU A 106 -1.32 7.19 -1.08
N ARG A 107 -2.53 7.66 -1.44
CA ARG A 107 -2.72 8.90 -2.21
C ARG A 107 -2.06 10.11 -1.54
N ILE A 108 -2.21 10.25 -0.22
CA ILE A 108 -1.60 11.35 0.53
C ILE A 108 -0.08 11.22 0.57
N ASN A 109 0.44 10.03 0.85
CA ASN A 109 1.88 9.84 1.06
C ASN A 109 2.69 9.85 -0.25
N VAL A 110 2.15 9.33 -1.35
CA VAL A 110 2.82 9.39 -2.66
C VAL A 110 3.03 10.83 -3.12
N GLN A 111 2.06 11.72 -2.87
CA GLN A 111 2.19 13.13 -3.22
C GLN A 111 3.27 13.88 -2.42
N ARG A 112 3.64 13.35 -1.26
CA ARG A 112 4.67 13.88 -0.36
C ARG A 112 6.05 13.31 -0.61
N LEU A 113 6.17 12.33 -1.52
CA LEU A 113 7.48 11.78 -1.88
C LEU A 113 8.39 12.87 -2.43
N PRO A 114 9.70 12.79 -2.17
CA PRO A 114 10.69 13.63 -2.82
C PRO A 114 10.50 13.55 -4.34
N LYS A 115 10.30 14.71 -4.95
CA LYS A 115 10.24 14.82 -6.41
C LYS A 115 11.66 15.10 -6.87
N ASP A 116 12.33 14.07 -7.39
CA ASP A 116 13.56 14.27 -8.13
C ASP A 116 13.20 15.17 -9.33
N GLY A 117 13.72 16.40 -9.36
CA GLY A 117 13.45 17.33 -10.44
C GLY A 117 14.01 16.80 -11.75
N PHE A 118 13.21 16.84 -12.81
CA PHE A 118 13.77 16.68 -14.15
C PHE A 118 14.52 17.96 -14.50
N THR A 119 15.84 17.87 -14.70
CA THR A 119 16.68 19.01 -15.09
C THR A 119 17.27 18.75 -16.47
N VAL A 120 17.19 19.75 -17.36
CA VAL A 120 18.00 19.80 -18.58
C VAL A 120 18.97 20.97 -18.40
N GLY A 121 20.25 20.65 -18.19
CA GLY A 121 21.25 21.63 -17.76
C GLY A 121 20.97 22.17 -16.35
N GLU A 122 21.11 23.49 -16.17
CA GLU A 122 20.98 24.17 -14.87
C GLU A 122 19.56 24.67 -14.55
N SER A 123 18.58 24.41 -15.42
CA SER A 123 17.22 24.97 -15.29
C SER A 123 16.17 23.90 -14.99
N ASN A 124 15.29 24.20 -14.02
CA ASN A 124 14.12 23.39 -13.72
C ASN A 124 13.17 23.35 -14.92
N ILE A 125 12.67 22.16 -15.24
CA ILE A 125 11.77 21.94 -16.37
C ILE A 125 10.32 22.21 -15.93
N THR A 126 9.57 22.98 -16.74
CA THR A 126 8.12 23.18 -16.56
C THR A 126 7.33 22.06 -17.26
N GLU A 127 6.07 21.86 -16.89
CA GLU A 127 5.21 20.82 -17.49
C GLU A 127 5.15 20.91 -19.03
N LYS A 128 5.04 22.13 -19.59
CA LYS A 128 5.05 22.36 -21.04
C LYS A 128 6.37 21.94 -21.69
N ARG A 129 7.49 22.23 -21.05
CA ARG A 129 8.82 21.90 -21.59
C ARG A 129 9.12 20.42 -21.44
N TRP A 130 8.66 19.79 -20.36
CA TRP A 130 8.74 18.35 -20.15
C TRP A 130 7.98 17.60 -21.26
N PHE A 131 6.77 18.04 -21.61
CA PHE A 131 5.98 17.42 -22.67
C PHE A 131 6.65 17.43 -24.06
N VAL A 132 7.50 18.43 -24.34
CA VAL A 132 8.14 18.62 -25.66
C VAL A 132 9.56 18.01 -25.70
N LEU A 133 10.07 17.52 -24.58
CA LEU A 133 11.41 16.93 -24.47
C LEU A 133 11.46 15.42 -24.81
N GLU A 134 10.32 14.84 -25.21
CA GLU A 134 10.25 13.49 -25.82
C GLU A 134 10.45 13.52 -27.33
#